data_AF-A0A920HKU7-F1
#
_entry.id   AF-A0A920HKU7-F1
#
_cell.length_a   1.000
_cell.length_b   1.000
_cell.length_c   1.000
_cell.angle_alpha   90.00
_cell.angle_beta   90.00
_cell.angle_gamma   90.00
#
_symmetry.space_group_name_H-M   'P 1'
#
loop_
_entity.id
_entity.type
_entity.pdbx_description
1 polymer ?
#
loop_
_entity_poly.entity_id
_entity_poly.type
_entity_poly.pdbx_seq_one_letter_code
_entity_poly.pdbx_strand_id
1 'polypeptide(L)'
;MPLIRTLDMRTEPKHEFNSIFSKKLVDEINKSVDEGGQAILFRNRRGYSPQWQCNSCGYNHMCDNCDVSLTYHLHSNTLRCHYCGFQSKASVKCSSCGMETMGYRGDGTQQIEEVVKEIFQNSELTEWIGIQLGVNGISIK
;
A
#
# COMPACT_ATOMS: atom_id res chain seq x y z
N MET A 1 -20.62 7.87 -20.79
CA MET A 1 -19.90 7.09 -19.76
C MET A 1 -18.43 7.03 -20.15
N PRO A 2 -17.49 7.21 -19.22
CA PRO A 2 -16.07 7.00 -19.50
C PRO A 2 -15.79 5.53 -19.80
N LEU A 3 -14.75 5.27 -20.59
CA LEU A 3 -14.26 3.91 -20.82
C LEU A 3 -13.59 3.40 -19.53
N ILE A 4 -14.11 2.31 -18.98
CA ILE A 4 -13.56 1.68 -17.77
C ILE A 4 -12.93 0.36 -18.17
N ARG A 5 -11.68 0.12 -17.72
CA ARG A 5 -10.96 -1.12 -17.93
C ARG A 5 -10.51 -1.69 -16.59
N THR A 6 -10.79 -2.95 -16.37
CA THR A 6 -10.31 -3.71 -15.21
C THR A 6 -9.11 -4.55 -15.62
N LEU A 7 -8.05 -4.54 -14.82
CA LEU A 7 -6.84 -5.32 -15.04
C LEU A 7 -6.70 -6.38 -13.95
N ASP A 8 -6.49 -7.64 -14.35
CA ASP A 8 -6.22 -8.72 -13.39
C ASP A 8 -4.73 -8.79 -13.07
N MET A 9 -4.36 -8.24 -11.91
CA MET A 9 -2.97 -8.17 -11.44
C MET A 9 -2.28 -9.53 -11.25
N ARG A 10 -3.01 -10.65 -11.31
CA ARG A 10 -2.44 -12.01 -11.26
C ARG A 10 -1.81 -12.43 -12.58
N THR A 11 -2.31 -11.90 -13.70
CA THR A 11 -1.90 -12.28 -15.06
C THR A 11 -1.19 -11.14 -15.79
N GLU A 12 -1.37 -9.90 -15.36
CA GLU A 12 -0.76 -8.74 -15.99
C GLU A 12 0.75 -8.68 -15.76
N PRO A 13 1.55 -8.31 -16.79
CA PRO A 13 2.94 -7.96 -16.61
C PRO A 13 3.09 -6.83 -15.60
N LYS A 14 3.95 -7.04 -14.61
CA LYS A 14 4.20 -6.07 -13.54
C LYS A 14 5.32 -5.11 -13.95
N HIS A 15 5.30 -3.90 -13.40
CA HIS A 15 6.36 -2.93 -13.62
C HIS A 15 7.68 -3.39 -12.96
N GLU A 16 8.81 -3.02 -13.55
CA GLU A 16 10.14 -3.52 -13.16
C GLU A 16 10.63 -3.00 -11.80
N PHE A 17 10.26 -1.76 -11.43
CA PHE A 17 10.63 -1.17 -10.15
C PHE A 17 9.87 -1.78 -8.97
N ASN A 18 8.58 -2.10 -9.15
CA ASN A 18 7.79 -2.71 -8.09
C ASN A 18 6.56 -3.46 -8.63
N SER A 19 6.31 -4.64 -8.09
CA SER A 19 5.18 -5.52 -8.41
C SER A 19 3.78 -4.98 -8.05
N ILE A 20 3.70 -3.78 -7.43
CA ILE A 20 2.45 -3.12 -7.03
C ILE A 20 1.64 -2.61 -8.23
N PHE A 21 2.30 -2.17 -9.30
CA PHE A 21 1.63 -1.64 -10.49
C PHE A 21 1.83 -2.55 -11.70
N SER A 22 0.79 -2.64 -12.55
CA SER A 22 0.95 -3.28 -13.85
C SER A 22 1.72 -2.35 -14.77
N LYS A 23 2.50 -2.92 -15.68
CA LYS A 23 3.20 -2.17 -16.71
C LYS A 23 2.22 -1.27 -17.49
N LYS A 24 1.08 -1.85 -17.87
CA LYS A 24 0.03 -1.16 -18.62
C LYS A 24 -0.54 0.06 -17.90
N LEU A 25 -0.72 0.00 -16.58
CA LEU A 25 -1.17 1.16 -15.81
C LEU A 25 -0.14 2.30 -15.87
N VAL A 26 1.14 1.97 -15.69
CA VAL A 26 2.23 2.95 -15.76
C VAL A 26 2.33 3.58 -17.15
N ASP A 27 2.27 2.75 -18.21
CA ASP A 27 2.33 3.23 -19.60
C ASP A 27 1.21 4.24 -19.93
N GLU A 28 -0.02 3.97 -19.49
CA GLU A 28 -1.16 4.88 -19.72
C GLU A 28 -1.06 6.16 -18.88
N ILE A 29 -0.51 6.10 -17.66
CA ILE A 29 -0.25 7.29 -16.84
C ILE A 29 0.80 8.16 -17.51
N ASN A 30 1.93 7.58 -17.94
CA ASN A 30 2.99 8.31 -18.63
C ASN A 30 2.45 8.99 -19.88
N LYS A 31 1.72 8.25 -20.72
CA LYS A 31 1.08 8.82 -21.91
C LYS A 31 0.18 10.00 -21.57
N SER A 32 -0.66 9.88 -20.54
CA SER A 32 -1.55 10.97 -20.13
C SER A 32 -0.79 12.20 -19.65
N VAL A 33 0.31 12.02 -18.93
CA VAL A 33 1.13 13.12 -18.42
C VAL A 33 1.95 13.76 -19.55
N ASP A 34 2.51 12.97 -20.46
CA ASP A 34 3.26 13.43 -21.64
C ASP A 34 2.38 14.26 -22.58
N GLU A 35 1.08 13.96 -22.67
CA GLU A 35 0.08 14.74 -23.42
C GLU A 35 -0.39 16.01 -22.67
N GLY A 36 0.20 16.34 -21.51
CA GLY A 36 -0.16 17.50 -20.70
C GLY A 36 -1.38 17.30 -19.80
N GLY A 37 -1.87 16.06 -19.69
CA GLY A 37 -2.98 15.69 -18.82
C GLY A 37 -2.56 15.43 -17.38
N GLN A 38 -3.52 14.96 -16.59
CA GLN A 38 -3.31 14.60 -15.19
C GLN A 38 -3.88 13.21 -14.90
N ALA A 39 -3.17 12.45 -14.07
CA ALA A 39 -3.63 11.16 -13.58
C ALA A 39 -3.94 11.23 -12.07
N ILE A 40 -5.04 10.60 -11.67
CA ILE A 40 -5.45 10.49 -10.27
C ILE A 40 -5.43 9.01 -9.88
N LEU A 41 -4.63 8.68 -8.87
CA LEU A 41 -4.58 7.34 -8.28
C LEU A 41 -5.42 7.27 -7.01
N PHE A 42 -6.48 6.45 -7.05
CA PHE A 42 -7.32 6.20 -5.89
C PHE A 42 -6.85 4.98 -5.11
N ARG A 43 -6.79 5.13 -3.79
CA ARG A 43 -6.54 4.04 -2.85
C ARG A 43 -7.60 4.03 -1.76
N ASN A 44 -8.06 2.86 -1.37
CA ASN A 44 -9.02 2.72 -0.28
C ASN A 44 -8.42 3.19 1.05
N ARG A 45 -8.91 4.30 1.62
CA ARG A 45 -8.52 4.75 2.97
C ARG A 45 -9.07 3.88 4.10
N ARG A 46 -10.19 3.16 3.87
CA ARG A 46 -10.76 2.20 4.82
C ARG A 46 -10.08 0.84 4.63
N GLY A 47 -9.24 0.43 5.57
CA GLY A 47 -8.61 -0.90 5.57
C GLY A 47 -7.17 -0.96 6.07
N TYR A 48 -6.51 0.18 6.30
CA TYR A 48 -5.18 0.18 6.91
C TYR A 48 -5.27 0.12 8.43
N SER A 49 -5.54 -1.09 8.91
CA SER A 49 -5.13 -1.45 10.26
C SER A 49 -3.62 -1.74 10.21
N PRO A 50 -2.78 -1.02 10.97
CA PRO A 50 -1.38 -1.39 11.10
C PRO A 50 -1.26 -2.85 11.53
N GLN A 51 -0.50 -3.65 10.81
CA GLN A 51 -0.33 -5.08 11.07
C GLN A 51 1.10 -5.37 11.55
N TRP A 52 1.27 -6.53 12.16
CA TRP A 52 2.57 -7.03 12.57
C TRP A 52 2.85 -8.31 11.81
N GLN A 53 3.64 -8.20 10.74
CA GLN A 53 3.82 -9.25 9.74
C GLN A 53 5.29 -9.69 9.64
N CYS A 54 5.52 -10.97 9.36
CA CYS A 54 6.83 -11.51 9.05
C CYS A 54 7.29 -11.10 7.64
N ASN A 55 8.44 -10.44 7.54
CA ASN A 55 9.03 -10.08 6.25
C ASN A 55 9.57 -11.27 5.46
N SER A 56 9.85 -12.40 6.13
CA SER A 56 10.40 -13.60 5.45
C SER A 56 9.34 -14.53 4.87
N CYS A 57 8.20 -14.70 5.55
CA CYS A 57 7.18 -15.68 5.15
C CYS A 57 5.76 -15.11 5.04
N GLY A 58 5.54 -13.83 5.34
CA GLY A 58 4.23 -13.19 5.25
C GLY A 58 3.24 -13.54 6.37
N TYR A 59 3.64 -14.36 7.34
CA TYR A 59 2.81 -14.69 8.51
C TYR A 59 2.31 -13.44 9.23
N ASN A 60 1.03 -13.44 9.59
CA ASN A 60 0.37 -12.36 10.32
C ASN A 60 -0.37 -12.94 11.54
N HIS A 61 -0.50 -12.16 12.60
CA HIS A 61 -1.17 -12.61 13.82
C HIS A 61 -2.69 -12.54 13.66
N MET A 62 -3.35 -13.68 13.92
CA MET A 62 -4.80 -13.82 13.89
C MET A 62 -5.37 -13.87 15.31
N CYS A 63 -6.62 -13.46 15.47
CA CYS A 63 -7.37 -13.60 16.71
C CYS A 63 -8.10 -14.95 16.75
N ASP A 64 -7.75 -15.80 17.70
CA ASP A 64 -8.38 -17.12 17.87
C ASP A 64 -9.90 -17.04 18.15
N ASN A 65 -10.37 -15.91 18.69
CA ASN A 65 -11.78 -15.71 19.04
C ASN A 65 -12.64 -15.18 17.88
N CYS A 66 -12.03 -14.58 16.85
CA CYS A 66 -12.76 -13.83 15.83
C CYS A 66 -12.34 -14.15 14.40
N ASP A 67 -11.28 -14.93 14.20
CA ASP A 67 -10.70 -15.27 12.90
C ASP A 67 -10.40 -14.04 12.01
N VAL A 68 -9.88 -12.99 12.66
CA VAL A 68 -9.45 -11.74 12.00
C VAL A 68 -8.03 -11.38 12.39
N SER A 69 -7.33 -10.62 11.56
CA SER A 69 -5.98 -10.13 11.88
C SER A 69 -5.98 -9.15 13.06
N LEU A 70 -4.99 -9.29 13.93
CA LEU A 70 -4.77 -8.35 15.03
C LEU A 70 -4.20 -7.03 14.51
N THR A 71 -4.66 -5.93 15.09
CA THR A 71 -4.16 -4.57 14.83
C THR A 71 -2.99 -4.26 15.74
N TYR A 72 -1.88 -3.80 15.18
CA TYR A 72 -0.70 -3.40 15.91
C TYR A 72 -0.77 -1.94 16.37
N HIS A 73 -0.61 -1.73 17.67
CA HIS A 73 -0.61 -0.42 18.32
C HIS A 73 0.81 -0.02 18.70
N LEU A 74 1.45 0.77 17.84
CA LEU A 74 2.84 1.22 17.94
C LEU A 74 3.20 1.78 19.33
N HIS A 75 2.39 2.69 19.89
CA HIS A 75 2.69 3.34 21.17
C HIS A 75 2.78 2.37 22.35
N SER A 76 2.04 1.25 22.28
CA SER A 76 1.99 0.24 23.34
C SER A 76 2.77 -1.03 23.02
N ASN A 77 3.30 -1.14 21.80
CA ASN A 77 3.89 -2.35 21.25
C ASN A 77 3.00 -3.61 21.46
N THR A 78 1.69 -3.47 21.21
CA THR A 78 0.71 -4.54 21.41
C THR A 78 -0.13 -4.83 20.18
N LEU A 79 -0.58 -6.07 20.05
CA LEU A 79 -1.52 -6.55 19.05
C LEU A 79 -2.91 -6.63 19.69
N ARG A 80 -3.93 -6.09 19.02
CA ARG A 80 -5.30 -6.04 19.55
C ARG A 80 -6.34 -6.49 18.54
N CYS A 81 -7.30 -7.27 19.01
CA CYS A 81 -8.54 -7.52 18.30
C CYS A 81 -9.55 -6.45 18.70
N HIS A 82 -10.04 -5.68 17.73
CA HIS A 82 -11.05 -4.67 17.99
C HIS A 82 -12.47 -5.22 18.19
N TYR A 83 -12.71 -6.48 17.82
CA TYR A 83 -14.03 -7.09 17.97
C TYR A 83 -14.25 -7.69 19.36
N CYS A 84 -13.27 -8.43 19.88
CA CYS A 84 -13.39 -9.09 21.19
C CYS A 84 -12.50 -8.50 22.28
N GLY A 85 -11.63 -7.54 21.96
CA GLY A 85 -10.72 -6.91 22.92
C GLY A 85 -9.50 -7.76 23.29
N PHE A 86 -9.29 -8.94 22.67
CA PHE A 86 -8.08 -9.74 22.89
C PHE A 86 -6.82 -8.91 22.64
N GLN A 87 -5.83 -9.03 23.52
CA GLN A 87 -4.57 -8.30 23.43
C GLN A 87 -3.39 -9.23 23.68
N SER A 88 -2.32 -9.06 22.89
CA SER A 88 -1.04 -9.72 23.10
C SER A 88 0.12 -8.75 22.85
N LYS A 89 1.33 -9.12 23.30
CA LYS A 89 2.55 -8.36 22.98
C LYS A 89 3.00 -8.70 21.56
N ALA A 90 3.54 -7.72 20.85
CA ALA A 90 4.21 -7.97 19.58
C ALA A 90 5.56 -8.67 19.83
N SER A 91 5.83 -9.75 19.09
CA SER A 91 7.10 -10.50 19.12
C SER A 91 7.88 -10.26 17.84
N VAL A 92 9.19 -10.07 17.94
CA VAL A 92 10.08 -9.97 16.76
C VAL A 92 10.31 -11.33 16.07
N LYS A 93 10.16 -12.43 16.83
CA LYS A 93 10.29 -13.80 16.32
C LYS A 93 8.98 -14.28 15.72
N CYS A 94 9.03 -14.78 14.49
CA CYS A 94 7.91 -15.33 13.76
C CYS A 94 7.56 -16.73 14.27
N SER A 95 6.29 -16.94 14.64
CA SER A 95 5.79 -18.26 15.06
C SER A 95 5.69 -19.28 13.93
N SER A 96 5.68 -18.83 12.67
CA SER A 96 5.55 -19.71 11.50
C SER A 96 6.90 -20.20 10.97
N CYS A 97 7.88 -19.31 10.76
CA CYS A 97 9.18 -19.67 10.20
C CYS A 97 10.34 -19.64 11.21
N GLY A 98 10.11 -19.15 12.43
CA GLY A 98 11.11 -19.06 13.49
C GLY A 98 12.12 -17.92 13.34
N MET A 99 12.13 -17.19 12.23
CA MET A 99 13.04 -16.06 11.99
C MET A 99 12.62 -14.81 12.78
N GLU A 100 13.60 -13.97 13.13
CA GLU A 100 13.39 -12.69 13.83
C GLU A 100 13.13 -11.53 12.85
N THR A 101 12.11 -11.71 12.00
CA THR A 101 11.79 -10.77 10.92
C THR A 101 10.35 -10.24 11.00
N MET A 102 9.70 -10.38 12.16
CA MET A 102 8.41 -9.74 12.39
C MET A 102 8.60 -8.23 12.55
N GLY A 103 7.75 -7.47 11.87
CA GLY A 103 7.82 -6.02 11.92
C GLY A 103 6.48 -5.36 11.64
N TYR A 104 6.48 -4.05 11.83
CA TYR A 104 5.36 -3.19 11.48
C TYR A 104 5.13 -3.20 9.98
N ARG A 105 3.89 -3.42 9.57
CA ARG A 105 3.44 -3.24 8.20
C ARG A 105 2.10 -2.50 8.22
N GLY A 106 2.14 -1.20 8.00
CA GLY A 106 0.96 -0.34 8.09
C GLY A 106 1.00 0.87 7.17
N ASP A 107 2.00 0.92 6.31
CA ASP A 107 2.45 2.10 5.58
C ASP A 107 2.32 1.89 4.07
N GLY A 108 1.42 1.03 3.59
CA GLY A 108 1.34 0.81 2.15
C GLY A 108 0.97 2.08 1.36
N THR A 109 0.62 3.20 2.01
CA THR A 109 0.51 4.52 1.35
C THR A 109 1.90 5.10 1.17
N GLN A 110 2.74 5.07 2.20
CA GLN A 110 4.16 5.48 2.10
C GLN A 110 4.90 4.60 1.09
N GLN A 111 4.71 3.27 1.13
CA GLN A 111 5.28 2.38 0.12
C GLN A 111 4.79 2.72 -1.30
N ILE A 112 3.51 3.04 -1.47
CA ILE A 112 2.99 3.45 -2.78
C ILE A 112 3.54 4.81 -3.18
N GLU A 113 3.64 5.77 -2.28
CA GLU A 113 4.23 7.08 -2.53
C GLU A 113 5.71 6.98 -2.92
N GLU A 114 6.49 6.16 -2.21
CA GLU A 114 7.89 5.87 -2.54
C GLU A 114 8.00 5.26 -3.94
N VAL A 115 7.20 4.24 -4.24
CA VAL A 115 7.18 3.59 -5.55
C VAL A 115 6.73 4.55 -6.65
N VAL A 116 5.74 5.39 -6.39
CA VAL A 116 5.28 6.39 -7.36
C VAL A 116 6.38 7.44 -7.61
N LYS A 117 7.10 7.90 -6.57
CA LYS A 117 8.25 8.81 -6.72
C LYS A 117 9.36 8.18 -7.54
N GLU A 118 9.62 6.89 -7.36
CA GLU A 118 10.64 6.15 -8.11
C GLU A 118 10.26 5.97 -9.59
N ILE A 119 8.99 5.68 -9.87
CA ILE A 119 8.49 5.44 -11.24
C ILE A 119 8.32 6.75 -12.03
N PHE A 120 7.79 7.80 -11.39
CA PHE A 120 7.40 9.06 -12.05
C PHE A 120 8.30 10.22 -11.64
N GLN A 121 9.61 10.07 -11.79
CA GLN A 121 10.64 11.03 -11.33
C GLN A 121 10.52 12.43 -11.95
N ASN A 122 9.88 12.55 -13.12
CA ASN A 122 9.74 13.79 -13.88
C ASN A 122 8.35 14.45 -13.74
N SER A 123 7.51 13.97 -12.83
CA SER A 123 6.15 14.48 -12.63
C SER A 123 6.02 15.18 -11.28
N GLU A 124 5.27 16.28 -11.22
CA GLU A 124 4.93 16.91 -9.95
C GLU A 124 3.91 16.05 -9.20
N LEU A 125 4.24 15.74 -7.93
CA LEU A 125 3.43 14.94 -7.03
C LEU A 125 2.78 15.82 -5.97
N THR A 126 1.45 15.85 -5.93
CA THR A 126 0.70 16.59 -4.91
C THR A 126 -0.24 15.67 -4.12
N GLU A 127 -0.19 15.73 -2.79
CA GLU A 127 -1.11 15.00 -1.89
C GLU A 127 -2.34 15.85 -1.56
N TRP A 128 -3.49 15.56 -2.16
CA TRP A 128 -4.79 15.96 -1.60
C TRP A 128 -5.75 14.78 -1.70
N ILE A 129 -5.71 13.89 -0.70
CA ILE A 129 -6.64 12.76 -0.55
C ILE A 129 -6.52 11.68 -1.68
N GLY A 130 -5.59 11.86 -2.61
CA GLY A 130 -5.14 10.94 -3.66
C GLY A 130 -3.81 11.43 -4.25
N ILE A 131 -3.08 10.57 -4.95
CA ILE A 131 -1.82 10.97 -5.60
C ILE A 131 -2.16 11.56 -6.97
N GLN A 132 -1.81 12.82 -7.19
CA GLN A 132 -1.96 13.53 -8.46
C GLN A 132 -0.59 13.65 -9.13
N LEU A 133 -0.52 13.23 -10.40
CA LEU A 133 0.65 13.35 -11.27
C LEU A 133 0.36 14.35 -12.39
N GLY A 134 1.25 15.32 -12.61
CA GLY A 134 1.14 16.30 -13.69
C GLY A 134 2.49 16.89 -14.12
N VAL A 135 2.51 17.57 -15.26
CA VAL A 135 3.65 18.35 -15.76
C VAL A 135 3.55 19.80 -15.29
N ASN A 136 4.69 20.31 -14.79
CA ASN A 136 4.99 21.68 -14.36
C ASN A 136 3.86 22.71 -14.51
N GLY A 137 3.33 23.13 -13.37
CA GLY A 137 2.74 24.45 -13.18
C GLY A 137 1.30 24.61 -13.67
N ILE A 138 0.36 24.49 -12.74
CA ILE A 138 -0.64 25.52 -12.40
C ILE A 138 -1.26 25.10 -11.06
N SER A 139 -1.27 26.05 -10.14
CA SER A 139 -1.67 25.87 -8.77
C SER A 139 -3.10 26.41 -8.53
N ILE A 140 -3.79 25.75 -7.60
CA ILE A 140 -4.89 26.20 -6.72
C ILE A 140 -6.33 26.26 -7.28
N LYS A 141 -7.14 25.25 -6.94
CA LYS A 141 -8.07 25.31 -5.78
C LYS A 141 -8.52 23.93 -5.31
#